data_AF-A0A2E3QJQ4-F1
#
_entry.id   AF-A0A2E3QJQ4-F1
#
_cell.length_a   1.000
_cell.length_b   1.000
_cell.length_c   1.000
_cell.angle_alpha   90.00
_cell.angle_beta   90.00
_cell.angle_gamma   90.00
#
_symmetry.space_group_name_H-M   'P 1'
#
loop_
_entity.id
_entity.type
_entity.pdbx_description
1 polymer ?
#
loop_
_entity_poly.entity_id
_entity_poly.type
_entity_poly.pdbx_seq_one_letter_code
_entity_poly.pdbx_strand_id
1 'polypeptide(L)'
;MFALAFGVGTKNKKGDWLEAFFPRPILSPEPEIVDIVKKNTGYQGGNFDLQLSSAQISACAEEIPDSSQKKLLEELVSSSMPQILSVIEIDGEITSTPEAYLKLHLLSFRLARPNTLNLTNIFP
;
A
#
# COMPACT_ATOMS: atom_id res chain seq x y z
N MET A 1 -0.33 11.55 6.20
CA MET A 1 0.09 10.32 5.50
C MET A 1 1.14 10.62 4.43
N PHE A 2 2.27 9.93 4.48
CA PHE A 2 3.39 10.09 3.55
C PHE A 2 3.17 9.35 2.23
N ALA A 3 2.78 8.08 2.28
CA ALA A 3 2.46 7.29 1.09
C ALA A 3 1.42 6.21 1.39
N LEU A 4 0.68 5.78 0.38
CA LEU A 4 -0.19 4.61 0.44
C LEU A 4 -0.18 3.86 -0.88
N ALA A 5 -0.40 2.55 -0.84
CA ALA A 5 -0.55 1.76 -2.04
C ALA A 5 -1.41 0.51 -1.85
N PHE A 6 -2.27 0.25 -2.82
CA PHE A 6 -2.95 -1.02 -2.98
C PHE A 6 -2.16 -1.93 -3.92
N GLY A 7 -2.11 -3.21 -3.59
CA GLY A 7 -1.31 -4.16 -4.34
C GLY A 7 -1.66 -5.60 -4.08
N VAL A 8 -0.82 -6.47 -4.63
CA VAL A 8 -0.84 -7.92 -4.44
C VAL A 8 0.52 -8.36 -3.93
N GLY A 9 0.58 -9.47 -3.21
CA GLY A 9 1.85 -10.05 -2.79
C GLY A 9 1.77 -11.55 -2.60
N THR A 10 2.90 -12.15 -2.29
CA THR A 10 2.98 -13.58 -1.97
C THR A 10 3.43 -13.77 -0.52
N LYS A 11 2.93 -14.85 0.09
CA LYS A 11 3.24 -15.20 1.47
C LYS A 11 3.90 -16.57 1.55
N ASN A 12 4.80 -16.74 2.50
CA ASN A 12 5.33 -18.05 2.84
C ASN A 12 4.28 -18.90 3.60
N LYS A 13 4.63 -20.15 3.92
CA LYS A 13 3.74 -21.07 4.67
C LYS A 13 3.44 -20.61 6.11
N LYS A 14 4.21 -19.67 6.66
CA LYS A 14 4.01 -19.08 8.00
C LYS A 14 3.13 -17.83 7.96
N GLY A 15 2.78 -17.33 6.77
CA GLY A 15 1.98 -16.13 6.58
C GLY A 15 2.79 -14.83 6.44
N ASP A 16 4.13 -14.91 6.42
CA ASP A 16 5.00 -13.75 6.23
C ASP A 16 5.02 -13.32 4.76
N TRP A 17 5.00 -12.01 4.51
CA TRP A 17 5.13 -11.46 3.16
C TRP A 17 6.55 -11.66 2.61
N LEU A 18 6.63 -12.22 1.41
CA LEU A 18 7.88 -12.38 0.67
C LEU A 18 8.16 -11.19 -0.25
N GLU A 19 7.11 -10.70 -0.90
CA GLU A 19 7.15 -9.56 -1.81
C GLU A 19 5.78 -8.89 -1.87
N ALA A 20 5.77 -7.64 -2.35
CA ALA A 20 4.55 -6.92 -2.68
C ALA A 20 4.75 -6.13 -3.98
N PHE A 21 3.75 -6.18 -4.86
CA PHE A 21 3.69 -5.42 -6.10
C PHE A 21 2.60 -4.35 -5.99
N PHE A 22 3.00 -3.10 -6.18
CA PHE A 22 2.12 -1.93 -6.10
C PHE A 22 2.04 -1.27 -7.48
N PRO A 23 0.96 -1.48 -8.26
CA PRO A 23 0.87 -0.96 -9.62
C PRO A 23 0.78 0.57 -9.69
N ARG A 24 0.14 1.18 -8.68
CA ARG A 24 -0.13 2.63 -8.62
C ARG A 24 0.05 3.15 -7.19
N PRO A 25 1.27 3.20 -6.66
CA PRO A 25 1.50 3.79 -5.35
C PRO A 25 1.26 5.30 -5.41
N ILE A 26 0.78 5.85 -4.29
CA ILE A 26 0.48 7.27 -4.15
C ILE A 26 1.45 7.87 -3.14
N LEU A 27 2.26 8.82 -3.58
CA LEU A 27 3.04 9.69 -2.69
C LEU A 27 2.17 10.89 -2.31
N SER A 28 2.13 11.23 -1.03
CA SER A 28 1.31 12.33 -0.48
C SER A 28 -0.17 12.24 -0.91
N PRO A 29 -0.88 11.16 -0.52
CA PRO A 29 -2.28 10.96 -0.91
C PRO A 29 -3.18 12.09 -0.40
N GLU A 30 -4.20 12.43 -1.19
CA GLU A 30 -5.17 13.44 -0.82
C GLU A 30 -5.96 13.02 0.45
N PRO A 31 -6.37 13.97 1.31
CA PRO A 31 -7.08 13.67 2.55
C PRO A 31 -8.33 12.82 2.36
N GLU A 32 -9.07 13.04 1.27
CA GLU A 32 -10.28 12.26 0.94
C GLU A 32 -9.97 10.77 0.75
N ILE A 33 -8.89 10.42 0.04
CA ILE A 33 -8.46 9.02 -0.13
C ILE A 33 -8.07 8.42 1.22
N VAL A 34 -7.36 9.19 2.05
CA VAL A 34 -6.94 8.75 3.38
C VAL A 34 -8.15 8.44 4.28
N ASP A 35 -9.19 9.28 4.23
CA ASP A 35 -10.40 9.10 5.03
C ASP A 35 -11.21 7.89 4.57
N ILE A 36 -11.32 7.66 3.25
CA ILE A 36 -11.97 6.46 2.69
C ILE A 36 -11.23 5.20 3.13
N VAL A 37 -9.89 5.21 3.04
CA VAL A 37 -9.06 4.09 3.50
C VAL A 37 -9.28 3.81 4.98
N LYS A 38 -9.21 4.83 5.83
CA LYS A 38 -9.45 4.68 7.29
C LYS A 38 -10.83 4.07 7.57
N LYS A 39 -11.86 4.63 6.94
CA LYS A 39 -13.26 4.21 7.10
C LYS A 39 -13.47 2.75 6.71
N ASN A 40 -12.94 2.33 5.55
CA ASN A 40 -13.28 1.04 4.95
C ASN A 40 -12.31 -0.09 5.30
N THR A 41 -11.12 0.22 5.83
CA THR A 41 -10.10 -0.80 6.14
C THR A 41 -9.84 -0.99 7.63
N GLY A 42 -10.27 -0.04 8.48
CA GLY A 42 -10.01 -0.06 9.91
C GLY A 42 -8.58 0.35 10.28
N TYR A 43 -7.83 0.97 9.36
CA TYR A 43 -6.51 1.55 9.64
C TYR A 43 -6.59 2.61 10.75
N GLN A 44 -5.78 2.44 11.81
CA GLN A 44 -5.84 3.27 13.02
C GLN A 44 -4.70 4.30 13.14
N GLY A 45 -3.70 4.27 12.24
CA GLY A 45 -2.54 5.16 12.29
C GLY A 45 -1.20 4.42 12.21
N GLY A 46 -0.12 5.20 12.04
CA GLY A 46 1.25 4.68 11.93
C GLY A 46 1.58 4.04 10.59
N ASN A 47 2.80 3.51 10.46
CA ASN A 47 3.17 2.70 9.30
C ASN A 47 2.57 1.31 9.49
N PHE A 48 1.80 0.85 8.51
CA PHE A 48 1.00 -0.36 8.66
C PHE A 48 0.74 -1.04 7.33
N ASP A 49 0.84 -2.37 7.34
CA ASP A 49 0.44 -3.21 6.22
C ASP A 49 -0.75 -4.06 6.60
N LEU A 50 -1.80 -3.97 5.79
CA LEU A 50 -3.05 -4.66 6.00
C LEU A 50 -3.31 -5.61 4.83
N GLN A 51 -3.52 -6.88 5.11
CA GLN A 51 -4.12 -7.78 4.14
C GLN A 51 -5.60 -7.41 3.97
N LEU A 52 -6.00 -7.10 2.75
CA LEU A 52 -7.36 -6.69 2.43
C LEU A 52 -8.25 -7.90 2.12
N SER A 53 -9.51 -7.83 2.56
CA SER A 53 -10.57 -8.71 2.09
C SER A 53 -11.28 -8.11 0.87
N SER A 54 -11.92 -8.95 0.05
CA SER A 54 -12.70 -8.49 -1.12
C SER A 54 -13.74 -7.44 -0.75
N ALA A 55 -14.38 -7.56 0.41
CA ALA A 55 -15.35 -6.58 0.90
C ALA A 55 -14.73 -5.20 1.15
N GLN A 56 -13.54 -5.15 1.77
CA GLN A 56 -12.83 -3.89 2.01
C GLN A 56 -12.38 -3.24 0.71
N ILE A 57 -11.92 -4.04 -0.26
CA ILE A 57 -11.50 -3.54 -1.59
C ILE A 57 -12.70 -2.95 -2.32
N SER A 58 -13.83 -3.66 -2.37
CA SER A 58 -15.06 -3.16 -3.01
C SER A 58 -15.56 -1.87 -2.37
N ALA A 59 -15.59 -1.80 -1.03
CA ALA A 59 -16.00 -0.58 -0.32
C ALA A 59 -15.08 0.61 -0.65
N CYS A 60 -13.75 0.40 -0.74
CA CYS A 60 -12.82 1.44 -1.17
C CYS A 60 -13.06 1.85 -2.64
N ALA A 61 -13.31 0.89 -3.54
CA ALA A 61 -13.50 1.15 -4.96
C ALA A 61 -14.78 1.96 -5.26
N GLU A 62 -15.81 1.82 -4.44
CA GLU A 62 -17.07 2.58 -4.58
C GLU A 62 -16.88 4.07 -4.28
N GLU A 63 -16.07 4.39 -3.27
CA GLU A 63 -15.94 5.77 -2.75
C GLU A 63 -14.72 6.53 -3.31
N ILE A 64 -13.67 5.83 -3.76
CA ILE A 64 -12.45 6.51 -4.24
C ILE A 64 -12.73 7.35 -5.51
N PRO A 65 -12.41 8.66 -5.49
CA PRO A 65 -12.66 9.55 -6.63
C PRO A 65 -11.68 9.34 -7.78
N ASP A 66 -10.46 8.88 -7.47
CA ASP A 66 -9.43 8.65 -8.49
C ASP A 66 -9.79 7.43 -9.36
N SER A 67 -10.14 7.70 -10.62
CA SER A 67 -10.51 6.67 -11.60
C SER A 67 -9.43 5.60 -11.81
N SER A 68 -8.16 5.97 -11.61
CA SER A 68 -7.03 5.07 -11.80
C SER A 68 -6.91 4.07 -10.64
N GLN A 69 -7.11 4.53 -9.41
CA GLN A 69 -7.16 3.71 -8.21
C GLN A 69 -8.42 2.85 -8.19
N LYS A 70 -9.57 3.40 -8.62
CA LYS A 70 -10.81 2.64 -8.73
C LYS A 70 -10.66 1.43 -9.65
N LYS A 71 -10.12 1.63 -10.85
CA LYS A 71 -9.85 0.53 -11.79
C LYS A 71 -8.87 -0.50 -11.21
N LEU A 72 -7.83 -0.04 -10.51
CA LEU A 72 -6.90 -0.93 -9.82
C LEU A 72 -7.63 -1.80 -8.79
N LEU A 73 -8.48 -1.21 -7.95
CA LEU A 73 -9.22 -1.94 -6.93
C LEU A 73 -10.18 -2.97 -7.54
N GLU A 74 -10.86 -2.63 -8.63
CA GLU A 74 -11.70 -3.56 -9.39
C GLU A 74 -10.90 -4.77 -9.91
N GLU A 75 -9.69 -4.53 -10.44
CA GLU A 75 -8.77 -5.60 -10.86
C GLU A 75 -8.32 -6.45 -9.66
N LEU A 76 -8.01 -5.82 -8.52
CA LEU A 76 -7.57 -6.50 -7.30
C LEU A 76 -8.64 -7.44 -6.72
N VAL A 77 -9.93 -7.07 -6.77
CA VAL A 77 -11.04 -7.94 -6.33
C VAL A 77 -11.04 -9.26 -7.10
N SER A 78 -10.71 -9.23 -8.39
CA SER A 78 -10.69 -10.41 -9.26
C SER A 78 -9.44 -11.29 -9.12
N SER A 79 -8.41 -10.80 -8.41
CA SER A 79 -7.13 -11.48 -8.26
C SER A 79 -7.23 -12.69 -7.33
N SER A 80 -6.53 -13.78 -7.69
CA SER A 80 -6.34 -14.95 -6.83
C SER A 80 -5.18 -14.79 -5.84
N MET A 81 -4.37 -13.73 -5.98
CA MET A 81 -3.26 -13.45 -5.08
C MET A 81 -3.72 -12.66 -3.85
N PRO A 82 -3.09 -12.86 -2.68
CA PRO A 82 -3.34 -12.05 -1.49
C PRO A 82 -3.20 -10.54 -1.78
N GLN A 83 -4.28 -9.80 -1.54
CA GLN A 83 -4.31 -8.36 -1.70
C GLN A 83 -3.82 -7.66 -0.43
N ILE A 84 -3.14 -6.54 -0.61
CA ILE A 84 -2.52 -5.80 0.48
C ILE A 84 -2.69 -4.30 0.27
N LEU A 85 -2.92 -3.59 1.38
CA LEU A 85 -2.75 -2.17 1.52
C LEU A 85 -1.51 -1.91 2.37
N SER A 86 -0.56 -1.14 1.84
CA SER A 86 0.56 -0.63 2.63
C SER A 86 0.41 0.87 2.83
N VAL A 87 0.55 1.31 4.08
CA VAL A 87 0.41 2.70 4.50
C VAL A 87 1.68 3.13 5.21
N ILE A 88 2.24 4.25 4.78
CA ILE A 88 3.37 4.92 5.44
C ILE A 88 2.84 6.28 5.91
N GLU A 89 2.62 6.42 7.21
CA GLU A 89 2.19 7.70 7.78
C GLU A 89 3.37 8.67 7.85
N ILE A 90 4.53 8.15 8.27
CA ILE A 90 5.79 8.89 8.45
C ILE A 90 6.91 8.12 7.76
N ASP A 91 7.80 8.80 7.04
CA ASP A 91 8.99 8.19 6.43
C ASP A 91 10.07 7.83 7.49
N GLY A 92 9.78 6.78 8.26
CA GLY A 92 10.64 6.22 9.32
C GLY A 92 11.50 5.05 8.85
N GLU A 93 12.14 4.36 9.79
CA GLU A 93 12.86 3.12 9.50
C GLU A 93 11.91 2.04 8.99
N ILE A 94 12.39 1.17 8.10
CA ILE A 94 11.58 0.10 7.54
C ILE A 94 11.32 -0.96 8.61
N THR A 95 10.03 -1.28 8.80
CA THR A 95 9.57 -2.23 9.82
C THR A 95 8.99 -3.52 9.22
N SER A 96 8.75 -3.55 7.92
CA SER A 96 8.12 -4.68 7.23
C SER A 96 8.56 -4.84 5.77
N THR A 97 8.36 -6.05 5.22
CA THR A 97 8.64 -6.34 3.81
C THR A 97 7.80 -5.47 2.86
N PRO A 98 6.46 -5.33 3.02
CA PRO A 98 5.68 -4.52 2.09
C PRO A 98 6.02 -3.03 2.14
N GLU A 99 6.36 -2.48 3.31
CA GLU A 99 6.87 -1.11 3.43
C GLU A 99 8.16 -0.92 2.62
N ALA A 100 9.09 -1.87 2.72
CA ALA A 100 10.33 -1.86 1.92
C ALA A 100 10.01 -1.81 0.42
N TYR A 101 9.13 -2.70 -0.06
CA TYR A 101 8.72 -2.72 -1.46
C TYR A 101 8.00 -1.44 -1.87
N LEU A 102 7.14 -0.86 -1.04
CA LEU A 102 6.48 0.41 -1.33
C LEU A 102 7.50 1.53 -1.54
N LYS A 103 8.47 1.69 -0.63
CA LYS A 103 9.53 2.69 -0.78
C LYS A 103 10.36 2.49 -2.04
N LEU A 104 10.68 1.24 -2.38
CA LEU A 104 11.37 0.93 -3.65
C LEU A 104 10.51 1.28 -4.88
N HIS A 105 9.21 0.98 -4.86
CA HIS A 105 8.31 1.37 -5.96
C HIS A 105 8.21 2.90 -6.10
N LEU A 106 8.18 3.66 -5.00
CA LEU A 106 8.19 5.12 -5.04
C LEU A 106 9.44 5.66 -5.77
N LEU A 107 10.61 5.04 -5.56
CA LEU A 107 11.85 5.38 -6.29
C LEU A 107 11.78 4.97 -7.75
N SER A 108 11.36 3.73 -8.05
CA SER A 108 11.32 3.19 -9.40
C SER A 108 10.30 3.90 -10.30
N PHE A 109 9.16 4.32 -9.75
CA PHE A 109 8.20 5.17 -10.45
C PHE A 109 8.55 6.65 -10.45
N ARG A 110 9.72 7.02 -9.90
CA ARG A 110 10.24 8.39 -9.85
C ARG A 110 9.32 9.37 -9.10
N LEU A 111 8.50 8.85 -8.18
CA LEU A 111 7.70 9.64 -7.27
C LEU A 111 8.59 10.26 -6.18
N ALA A 112 9.66 9.54 -5.79
CA ALA A 112 10.73 10.02 -4.93
C ALA A 112 12.07 10.00 -5.66
N ARG A 113 13.03 10.83 -5.21
CA ARG A 113 14.39 10.86 -5.77
C ARG A 113 15.33 9.97 -4.92
N PRO A 114 16.48 9.56 -5.46
CA PRO A 114 17.51 8.94 -4.65
C PRO A 114 17.88 9.81 -3.44
N ASN A 115 18.14 9.18 -2.29
CA ASN A 115 18.46 9.81 -1.01
C ASN A 115 17.37 10.71 -0.41
N THR A 116 16.09 10.56 -0.82
CA THR A 116 14.97 11.29 -0.20
C THR A 116 14.03 10.41 0.63
N LEU A 117 14.28 9.10 0.70
CA LEU A 117 13.50 8.16 1.50
C LEU A 117 14.39 7.54 2.58
N ASN A 118 13.83 7.30 3.77
CA ASN A 118 14.49 6.52 4.80
C ASN A 118 14.45 5.01 4.44
N LEU A 119 15.60 4.47 4.03
CA LEU A 119 15.77 3.05 3.69
C LEU A 119 16.55 2.28 4.76
N THR A 120 16.67 2.83 5.98
CA THR A 120 17.30 2.14 7.11
C THR A 120 16.54 0.84 7.39
N ASN A 121 17.29 -0.23 7.70
CA ASN A 121 16.76 -1.57 7.98
C ASN A 121 16.10 -2.29 6.78
N ILE A 122 16.45 -1.92 5.54
CA ILE A 122 15.93 -2.62 4.35
C ILE A 122 16.53 -4.03 4.15
N PHE A 123 17.74 -4.27 4.67
CA PHE A 123 18.36 -5.59 4.75
C PHE A 123 18.51 -5.99 6.22
N PRO A 124 18.32 -7.28 6.56
CA PRO A 124 18.58 -7.81 7.90
C PRO A 124 20.07 -7.81 8.25
#